data_AF-A0A8J8BJE6-F1
#
_entry.id   AF-A0A8J8BJE6-F1
#
_cell.length_a   1.000
_cell.length_b   1.000
_cell.length_c   1.000
_cell.angle_alpha   90.00
_cell.angle_beta   90.00
_cell.angle_gamma   90.00
#
_symmetry.space_group_name_H-M   'P 1'
#
loop_
_entity.id
_entity.type
_entity.pdbx_description
1 polymer ?
#
loop_
_entity_poly.entity_id
_entity_poly.type
_entity_poly.pdbx_seq_one_letter_code
_entity_poly.pdbx_strand_id
1 'polypeptide(L)' 'TADEISAKLLEQDGIKESDFKIPEKNTLKSRGEYRDSFKQIHDINYKIEEDIVVFEFSLEKGAYATVVLREYMKN' A
#
# COMPACT_ATOMS: atom_id res chain seq x y z
N THR A 1 -12.09 -10.06 -10.96
CA THR A 1 -12.02 -11.20 -10.01
C THR A 1 -10.61 -11.26 -9.47
N ALA A 2 -10.45 -11.69 -8.21
CA ALA A 2 -9.14 -11.83 -7.58
C ALA A 2 -8.26 -12.80 -8.39
N ASP A 3 -6.96 -12.52 -8.49
CA ASP A 3 -5.99 -13.45 -9.03
C ASP A 3 -5.82 -14.68 -8.10
N GLU A 4 -5.14 -15.71 -8.59
CA GLU A 4 -4.97 -16.98 -7.87
C GLU A 4 -4.34 -16.81 -6.48
N ILE A 5 -3.35 -15.92 -6.34
CA ILE A 5 -2.65 -15.69 -5.07
C ILE A 5 -3.58 -14.97 -4.11
N SER A 6 -4.24 -13.91 -4.57
CA SER A 6 -5.20 -13.15 -3.76
C SER A 6 -6.38 -14.02 -3.31
N ALA A 7 -6.92 -14.86 -4.19
CA ALA A 7 -8.02 -15.77 -3.87
C ALA A 7 -7.62 -16.80 -2.79
N LYS A 8 -6.41 -17.36 -2.90
CA LYS A 8 -5.87 -18.28 -1.91
C LYS A 8 -5.69 -17.63 -0.53
N LEU A 9 -5.21 -16.38 -0.48
CA LEU A 9 -5.07 -15.64 0.77
C LEU A 9 -6.44 -15.38 1.43
N LEU A 10 -7.43 -14.95 0.65
CA LEU A 10 -8.79 -14.75 1.16
C LEU A 10 -9.39 -16.04 1.71
N GLU A 11 -9.18 -17.18 1.05
CA GLU A 11 -9.62 -18.49 1.53
C GLU A 11 -8.92 -18.88 2.85
N GLN A 12 -7.61 -18.66 2.95
CA GLN A 12 -6.84 -18.93 4.18
C GLN A 12 -7.34 -18.10 5.36
N ASP A 13 -7.74 -16.86 5.11
CA ASP A 13 -8.28 -15.96 6.13
C ASP A 13 -9.78 -16.18 6.37
N GLY A 14 -10.44 -17.07 5.61
CA GLY A 14 -11.87 -17.37 5.72
C GLY A 14 -12.79 -16.23 5.24
N ILE A 15 -12.26 -15.31 4.43
CA ILE A 15 -12.96 -14.11 3.95
C ILE A 15 -13.65 -14.39 2.61
N LYS A 16 -14.90 -13.94 2.47
CA LYS A 16 -15.69 -14.04 1.24
C LYS A 16 -15.97 -12.65 0.67
N GLU A 17 -16.10 -12.55 -0.66
CA GLU A 17 -16.48 -11.27 -1.30
C GLU A 17 -17.83 -10.72 -0.79
N SER A 18 -18.74 -11.59 -0.34
CA SER A 18 -20.01 -11.20 0.27
C SER A 18 -19.84 -10.41 1.56
N ASP A 19 -18.73 -10.57 2.27
CA ASP A 19 -18.52 -9.98 3.59
C ASP A 19 -18.33 -8.45 3.49
N PHE A 20 -17.98 -7.95 2.30
CA PHE A 20 -17.91 -6.52 1.98
C PHE A 20 -19.26 -5.91 1.57
N LYS A 21 -20.34 -6.71 1.51
CA LYS A 21 -21.70 -6.25 1.20
C LYS A 21 -22.52 -6.22 2.47
N ILE A 22 -22.98 -5.02 2.86
CA ILE A 22 -23.87 -4.84 4.01
C ILE A 22 -25.26 -4.45 3.47
N PRO A 23 -26.22 -5.39 3.34
CA PRO A 23 -27.51 -5.13 2.70
C PRO A 23 -28.29 -4.00 3.37
N GLU A 24 -28.20 -3.92 4.70
CA GLU A 24 -28.90 -2.96 5.55
C GLU A 24 -28.30 -1.55 5.48
N LYS A 25 -27.04 -1.41 5.05
CA LYS A 25 -26.29 -0.14 5.01
C LYS A 25 -25.47 -0.02 3.73
N ASN A 26 -26.16 0.38 2.65
CA ASN A 26 -25.56 0.53 1.32
C ASN A 26 -24.35 1.47 1.27
N THR A 27 -24.28 2.48 2.15
CA THR A 27 -23.18 3.45 2.20
C THR A 27 -21.86 2.88 2.72
N LEU A 28 -21.91 1.74 3.42
CA LEU A 28 -20.72 1.07 3.95
C LEU A 28 -20.21 -0.05 3.04
N LYS A 29 -20.85 -0.25 1.88
CA LYS A 29 -20.42 -1.24 0.90
C LYS A 29 -19.10 -0.79 0.27
N SER A 30 -18.10 -1.66 0.29
CA SER A 30 -16.86 -1.46 -0.46
C SER A 30 -16.93 -2.25 -1.77
N ARG A 31 -16.68 -1.57 -2.90
CA ARG A 31 -16.62 -2.21 -4.22
C ARG A 31 -15.25 -2.85 -4.50
N GLY A 32 -14.22 -2.47 -3.74
CA GLY A 32 -12.83 -2.80 -4.04
C GLY A 32 -12.29 -1.97 -5.21
N GLU A 33 -10.97 -1.80 -5.23
CA GLU A 33 -10.23 -1.13 -6.32
C GLU A 33 -8.88 -1.84 -6.49
N TYR A 34 -8.26 -1.66 -7.66
CA TYR A 34 -6.90 -2.09 -7.90
C TYR A 34 -5.91 -1.01 -7.48
N ARG A 35 -4.78 -1.44 -6.92
CA ARG A 35 -3.68 -0.56 -6.56
C ARG A 35 -2.36 -1.22 -6.90
N ASP A 36 -1.47 -0.48 -7.53
CA ASP A 36 -0.13 -0.98 -7.86
C ASP A 36 0.61 -1.36 -6.58
N SER A 37 1.18 -2.56 -6.56
CA SER A 37 1.98 -3.07 -5.45
C SER A 37 3.31 -2.34 -5.33
N PHE A 38 3.85 -1.86 -6.45
CA PHE A 38 5.07 -1.07 -6.50
C PHE A 38 4.73 0.37 -6.86
N LYS A 39 5.42 1.31 -6.22
CA LYS A 39 5.33 2.73 -6.53
C LYS A 39 6.69 3.25 -6.91
N GLN A 40 6.74 4.05 -7.96
CA GLN A 40 7.97 4.65 -8.41
C GLN A 40 8.36 5.81 -7.48
N ILE A 41 9.65 5.85 -7.13
CA ILE A 41 10.27 6.99 -6.44
C ILE A 41 10.99 7.79 -7.51
N HIS A 42 10.74 9.09 -7.56
CA HIS A 42 11.33 9.98 -8.55
C HIS A 42 12.36 10.90 -7.90
N ASP A 43 13.38 11.27 -8.67
CA ASP A 43 14.36 12.31 -8.33
C ASP A 43 14.99 12.11 -6.95
N ILE A 44 15.35 10.86 -6.63
CA ILE A 44 15.93 10.53 -5.33
C ILE A 44 17.33 11.13 -5.19
N ASN A 45 17.50 11.95 -4.16
CA ASN A 45 18.76 12.54 -3.74
C ASN A 45 18.91 12.36 -2.23
N TYR A 46 20.16 12.35 -1.77
CA TYR A 46 20.44 12.33 -0.34
C TYR A 46 21.73 13.09 -0.01
N LYS A 47 21.81 13.56 1.24
CA LYS A 47 23.00 14.16 1.83
C LYS A 47 23.23 13.55 3.20
N ILE A 48 24.48 13.28 3.53
CA ILE A 48 24.89 12.83 4.86
C ILE A 48 25.46 14.04 5.58
N GLU A 49 24.93 14.34 6.76
CA GLU A 49 25.39 15.42 7.63
C GLU A 49 25.66 14.79 9.00
N GLU A 50 26.93 14.66 9.37
CA GLU A 50 27.36 14.02 10.63
C GLU A 50 26.71 12.64 10.86
N ASP A 51 25.70 12.56 11.73
CA ASP A 51 24.96 11.34 12.12
C ASP A 51 23.56 11.25 11.50
N ILE A 52 23.17 12.21 10.65
CA ILE A 52 21.88 12.23 9.96
C ILE A 52 22.02 12.04 8.45
N VAL A 53 20.97 11.49 7.84
CA VAL A 53 20.80 11.42 6.38
C VAL A 53 19.56 12.19 5.98
N VAL A 54 19.72 13.19 5.14
CA VAL A 54 18.64 14.01 4.57
C VAL A 54 18.29 13.46 3.20
N PHE A 55 17.05 13.02 3.02
CA PHE A 55 16.54 12.52 1.74
C PHE A 55 15.64 13.55 1.07
N GLU A 56 15.75 13.65 -0.25
CA GLU A 56 14.84 14.39 -1.13
C GLU A 56 14.34 13.44 -2.22
N PHE A 57 13.03 13.36 -2.41
CA PHE A 57 12.41 12.53 -3.44
C PHE A 57 10.96 12.98 -3.69
N SER A 58 10.44 12.64 -4.86
CA SER A 58 9.04 12.84 -5.22
C SER A 58 8.28 11.51 -5.26
N LEU A 59 7.00 11.55 -4.87
CA LEU A 59 6.12 10.38 -4.82
C LEU A 59 4.83 10.61 -5.60
N GLU A 60 4.34 9.54 -6.23
CA GLU A 60 2.99 9.52 -6.80
C GLU A 60 1.92 9.78 -5.73
N LYS A 61 0.78 10.34 -6.16
CA LYS A 61 -0.36 10.56 -5.27
C LYS A 61 -0.78 9.27 -4.57
N GLY A 62 -0.90 9.34 -3.24
CA GLY A 62 -1.31 8.22 -2.41
C GLY A 62 -0.21 7.23 -2.08
N ALA A 63 1.04 7.46 -2.51
CA ALA A 63 2.21 6.81 -1.91
C ALA A 63 2.61 7.51 -0.60
N TYR A 64 3.31 6.79 0.28
CA TYR A 64 3.66 7.27 1.62
C TYR A 64 5.18 7.34 1.78
N ALA A 65 5.69 8.49 2.24
CA ALA A 65 7.12 8.67 2.51
C ALA A 65 7.65 7.67 3.55
N THR A 66 6.80 7.26 4.50
CA THR A 66 7.15 6.25 5.51
C THR A 66 7.50 4.89 4.90
N VAL A 67 6.89 4.51 3.78
CA VAL A 67 7.24 3.26 3.06
C VAL A 67 8.65 3.36 2.49
N VAL A 68 9.04 4.52 1.95
CA VAL A 68 10.42 4.76 1.50
C VAL A 68 11.38 4.68 2.68
N LEU A 69 11.10 5.40 3.76
CA LEU A 69 11.97 5.42 4.94
C LEU A 69 12.12 4.04 5.58
N ARG A 70 11.05 3.24 5.65
CA ARG A 70 11.09 1.86 6.13
C ARG A 70 12.12 1.01 5.36
N GLU A 71 12.24 1.21 4.05
CA GLU A 71 13.21 0.47 3.25
C GLU A 71 14.66 0.82 3.56
N TYR A 72 14.95 1.99 4.13
CA TYR A 72 16.28 2.37 4.58
C TYR A 72 16.51 2.05 6.07
N MET A 73 15.52 2.33 6.91
CA MET A 73 15.63 2.19 8.37
C MET A 73 15.48 0.75 8.85
N LYS A 74 14.78 -0.10 8.08
CA LYS A 74 14.49 -1.51 8.39
C LYS A 74 13.84 -1.71 9.77
N ASN A 75 12.96 -0.79 10.16
CA ASN A 75 12.18 -0.81 11.41
C ASN A 75 10.69 -1.11 11.18
#